data_AF-A0A9E5Z663-F1
#
_entry.id   AF-A0A9E5Z663-F1
#
_cell.length_a   1.000
_cell.length_b   1.000
_cell.length_c   1.000
_cell.angle_alpha   90.00
_cell.angle_beta   90.00
_cell.angle_gamma   90.00
#
_symmetry.space_group_name_H-M   'P 1'
#
loop_
_entity.id
_entity.type
_entity.pdbx_description
1 polymer ?
#
loop_
_entity_poly.entity_id
_entity_poly.type
_entity_poly.pdbx_seq_one_letter_code
_entity_poly.pdbx_strand_id
1 'polypeptide(L)'
;MIGKLGLVDFPRGHYIYFGSALGGLHARVARHLSQEKKLHWHADYLSAEIPWEYAWQLADGQRWECEWAQSAAAVAEDFDGVSQPAPGFGSSDCGCPSHLVRVNNAKQVREILSSLRPAPRRLRLRF
;
A
#
# COMPACT_ATOMS: atom_id res chain seq x y z
N MET A 1 2.67 15.36 7.52
CA MET A 1 3.36 14.58 8.58
C MET A 1 2.82 13.15 8.56
N ILE A 2 3.69 12.14 8.55
CA ILE A 2 3.34 10.71 8.51
C ILE A 2 3.84 10.02 9.78
N GLY A 3 3.03 10.00 10.84
CA GLY A 3 3.35 9.30 12.09
C GLY A 3 4.80 9.51 12.57
N LYS A 4 5.52 8.40 12.80
CA LYS A 4 6.93 8.43 13.22
C LYS A 4 7.92 8.80 12.11
N LEU A 5 7.50 8.76 10.84
CA LEU A 5 8.34 9.15 9.69
C LEU A 5 8.48 10.67 9.55
N GLY A 6 7.64 11.47 10.23
CA GLY A 6 7.74 12.93 10.20
C GLY A 6 7.29 13.53 8.86
N LEU A 7 8.03 14.50 8.35
CA LEU A 7 7.75 15.12 7.05
C LEU A 7 8.27 14.22 5.94
N VAL A 8 7.42 13.94 4.96
CA VAL A 8 7.72 13.09 3.81
C VAL A 8 7.14 13.77 2.58
N ASP A 9 7.95 13.94 1.56
CA ASP A 9 7.50 14.46 0.27
C ASP A 9 6.93 13.32 -0.58
N PHE A 10 5.71 13.50 -1.07
CA PHE A 10 5.03 12.55 -1.93
C PHE A 10 4.92 13.12 -3.35
N PRO A 11 5.83 12.78 -4.28
CA PRO A 11 5.73 13.20 -5.66
C PRO A 11 4.38 12.81 -6.28
N ARG A 12 3.86 13.63 -7.19
CA ARG A 12 2.63 13.33 -7.92
C ARG A 12 2.73 11.94 -8.57
N GLY A 13 1.75 11.07 -8.38
CA GLY A 13 1.74 9.73 -8.95
C GLY A 13 0.66 8.87 -8.33
N HIS A 14 0.71 7.58 -8.61
CA HIS A 14 -0.16 6.58 -7.99
C HIS A 14 0.61 5.81 -6.93
N TYR A 15 -0.06 5.50 -5.82
CA TYR A 15 0.56 4.85 -4.67
C TYR A 15 -0.12 3.50 -4.40
N ILE A 16 0.71 2.48 -4.20
CA ILE A 16 0.26 1.14 -3.82
C ILE A 16 0.84 0.85 -2.45
N TYR A 17 -0.04 0.58 -1.49
CA TYR A 17 0.33 0.22 -0.13
C TYR A 17 0.03 -1.26 0.13
N PHE A 18 1.01 -1.96 0.69
CA PHE A 18 0.91 -3.36 1.08
C PHE A 18 0.84 -3.48 2.60
N GLY A 19 -0.15 -4.20 3.13
CA GLY A 19 -0.30 -4.39 4.56
C GLY A 19 -1.07 -5.65 4.91
N SER A 20 -0.72 -6.28 6.03
CA SER A 20 -1.47 -7.41 6.56
C SER A 20 -2.74 -6.98 7.28
N ALA A 21 -3.71 -7.89 7.26
CA ALA A 21 -5.00 -7.73 7.90
C ALA A 21 -5.44 -8.98 8.69
N LEU A 22 -4.47 -9.69 9.29
CA LEU A 22 -4.73 -10.94 10.03
C LEU A 22 -5.68 -10.79 11.23
N GLY A 23 -5.83 -9.58 11.78
CA GLY A 23 -6.78 -9.27 12.84
C GLY A 23 -8.21 -8.96 12.37
N GLY A 24 -8.49 -9.10 11.08
CA GLY A 24 -9.80 -8.81 10.49
C GLY A 24 -9.68 -8.02 9.19
N LEU A 25 -9.77 -8.72 8.07
CA LEU A 25 -9.62 -8.14 6.72
C LEU A 25 -10.62 -7.01 6.45
N HIS A 26 -11.89 -7.26 6.70
CA HIS A 26 -12.94 -6.26 6.49
C HIS A 26 -12.73 -5.01 7.35
N ALA A 27 -12.43 -5.18 8.65
CA ALA A 27 -12.20 -4.07 9.56
C ALA A 27 -10.97 -3.24 9.16
N ARG A 28 -9.89 -3.89 8.73
CA ARG A 28 -8.66 -3.22 8.29
C ARG A 28 -8.89 -2.42 7.01
N VAL A 29 -9.57 -3.01 6.02
CA VAL A 29 -9.88 -2.32 4.75
C VAL A 29 -10.84 -1.17 4.99
N ALA A 30 -11.92 -1.38 5.75
CA ALA A 30 -12.87 -0.32 6.10
C ALA A 30 -12.18 0.86 6.81
N ARG A 31 -11.26 0.56 7.74
CA ARG A 31 -10.46 1.60 8.40
C ARG A 31 -9.58 2.38 7.42
N HIS A 32 -8.86 1.70 6.53
CA HIS A 32 -8.04 2.41 5.56
C HIS A 32 -8.88 3.28 4.62
N LEU A 33 -10.09 2.85 4.24
CA LEU A 33 -10.97 3.62 3.37
C LEU A 33 -11.72 4.77 4.07
N SER A 34 -12.02 4.64 5.36
CA SER A 34 -12.72 5.69 6.13
C SER A 34 -11.91 6.99 6.15
N GLN A 35 -12.53 8.15 5.97
CA GLN A 35 -11.83 9.43 6.22
C GLN A 35 -11.88 9.82 7.71
N GLU A 36 -12.92 9.38 8.41
CA GLU A 36 -13.09 9.63 9.83
C GLU A 36 -12.49 8.49 10.65
N LYS A 37 -11.28 8.71 11.17
CA LYS A 37 -10.56 7.75 12.01
C LYS A 37 -9.48 8.42 12.83
N LYS A 38 -9.18 7.85 13.99
CA LYS A 38 -7.94 8.18 14.73
C LYS A 38 -6.74 7.69 13.92
N LEU A 39 -5.78 8.55 13.63
CA LEU A 39 -4.58 8.21 12.86
C LEU A 39 -3.61 7.37 13.72
N HIS A 40 -3.19 6.22 13.20
CA HIS A 40 -2.29 5.33 13.94
C HIS A 40 -1.20 4.74 13.04
N TRP A 41 -1.57 4.15 11.90
CA TRP A 41 -0.61 3.60 10.94
C TRP A 41 -0.23 4.64 9.88
N HIS A 42 0.94 4.49 9.26
CA HIS A 42 1.40 5.39 8.20
C HIS A 42 0.37 5.55 7.06
N ALA A 43 -0.31 4.47 6.67
CA ALA A 43 -1.40 4.51 5.69
C ALA A 43 -2.63 5.32 6.14
N ASP A 44 -2.88 5.46 7.44
CA ASP A 44 -3.97 6.30 7.95
C ASP A 44 -3.62 7.78 7.74
N TYR A 45 -2.39 8.19 8.05
CA TYR A 45 -1.92 9.56 7.82
C TYR A 45 -1.95 9.91 6.33
N LEU A 46 -1.44 9.02 5.46
CA LEU A 46 -1.46 9.27 4.02
C LEU A 46 -2.90 9.37 3.49
N SER A 47 -3.80 8.48 3.94
CA SER A 47 -5.18 8.48 3.46
C SER A 47 -6.06 9.61 3.97
N ALA A 48 -5.63 10.32 5.03
CA ALA A 48 -6.28 11.54 5.48
C ALA A 48 -6.03 12.73 4.54
N GLU A 49 -4.90 12.71 3.80
CA GLU A 49 -4.55 13.74 2.82
C GLU A 49 -4.99 13.32 1.40
N ILE A 50 -4.81 12.04 1.06
CA ILE A 50 -5.11 11.48 -0.26
C ILE A 50 -5.89 10.17 -0.08
N PRO A 51 -7.23 10.19 -0.22
CA PRO A 51 -8.05 9.00 0.00
C PRO A 51 -7.66 7.82 -0.89
N TRP A 52 -7.70 6.61 -0.32
CA TRP A 52 -7.52 5.38 -1.10
C TRP A 52 -8.71 5.15 -2.03
N GLU A 53 -8.44 4.93 -3.31
CA GLU A 53 -9.48 4.76 -4.32
C GLU A 53 -9.96 3.31 -4.45
N TYR A 54 -9.06 2.34 -4.22
CA TYR A 54 -9.30 0.93 -4.45
C TYR A 54 -8.62 0.06 -3.40
N ALA A 55 -9.18 -1.12 -3.17
CA ALA A 55 -8.59 -2.14 -2.31
C ALA A 55 -8.55 -3.49 -3.04
N TRP A 56 -7.45 -4.21 -2.86
CA TRP A 56 -7.30 -5.62 -3.22
C TRP A 56 -6.98 -6.41 -1.97
N GLN A 57 -7.46 -7.65 -1.92
CA GLN A 57 -7.30 -8.50 -0.75
C GLN A 57 -7.03 -9.95 -1.12
N LEU A 58 -6.35 -10.64 -0.20
CA LEU A 58 -6.26 -12.09 -0.18
C LEU A 58 -6.59 -12.57 1.24
N ALA A 59 -7.54 -13.48 1.35
CA ALA A 59 -8.07 -13.98 2.61
C ALA A 59 -7.68 -15.45 2.81
N ASP A 60 -6.38 -15.73 2.82
CA ASP A 60 -5.81 -17.08 2.98
C ASP A 60 -5.14 -17.31 4.34
N GLY A 61 -5.19 -16.30 5.22
CA GLY A 61 -4.63 -16.36 6.58
C GLY A 61 -3.11 -16.19 6.64
N GLN A 62 -2.45 -15.86 5.53
CA GLN A 62 -1.00 -15.68 5.48
C GLN A 62 -0.60 -14.19 5.38
N ARG A 63 0.69 -13.91 5.64
CA ARG A 63 1.29 -12.58 5.48
C ARG A 63 2.02 -12.51 4.15
N TRP A 64 1.51 -11.67 3.24
CA TRP A 64 2.09 -11.48 1.92
C TRP A 64 2.60 -10.05 1.69
N GLU A 65 2.43 -9.15 2.66
CA GLU A 65 2.75 -7.73 2.50
C GLU A 65 4.22 -7.48 2.15
N CYS A 66 5.15 -8.19 2.80
CA CYS A 66 6.58 -8.05 2.53
C CYS A 66 6.93 -8.58 1.13
N GLU A 67 6.42 -9.77 0.78
CA GLU A 67 6.72 -10.42 -0.48
C GLU A 67 6.13 -9.66 -1.67
N TRP A 68 4.91 -9.14 -1.52
CA TRP A 68 4.30 -8.25 -2.51
C TRP A 68 5.00 -6.90 -2.61
N ALA A 69 5.41 -6.29 -1.49
CA ALA A 69 6.16 -5.04 -1.52
C ALA A 69 7.50 -5.20 -2.25
N GLN A 70 8.22 -6.29 -2.00
CA GLN A 70 9.48 -6.61 -2.68
C GLN A 70 9.25 -6.93 -4.16
N SER A 71 8.26 -7.75 -4.50
CA SER A 71 7.94 -8.08 -5.89
C SER A 71 7.52 -6.84 -6.68
N ALA A 72 6.72 -5.96 -6.07
CA ALA A 72 6.32 -4.69 -6.67
C ALA A 72 7.51 -3.76 -6.88
N ALA A 73 8.46 -3.70 -5.93
CA ALA A 73 9.69 -2.93 -6.06
C ALA A 73 10.61 -3.48 -7.15
N ALA A 74 10.73 -4.81 -7.28
CA ALA A 74 11.56 -5.44 -8.32
C ALA A 74 10.99 -5.20 -9.73
N VAL A 75 9.69 -5.43 -9.94
CA VAL A 75 9.01 -5.17 -11.23
C VAL A 75 9.08 -3.68 -11.60
N ALA A 76 9.14 -2.83 -10.59
CA ALA A 76 9.25 -1.41 -10.75
C ALA A 76 10.63 -0.91 -11.20
N GLU A 77 11.70 -1.69 -11.03
CA GLU A 77 13.04 -1.33 -11.53
C GLU A 77 13.04 -1.20 -13.07
N ASP A 78 12.16 -1.94 -13.75
CA ASP A 78 11.99 -1.89 -15.20
C ASP A 78 11.14 -0.69 -15.68
N PHE A 79 10.56 0.08 -14.75
CA PHE A 79 9.61 1.14 -15.04
C PHE A 79 10.21 2.53 -14.81
N ASP A 80 10.07 3.41 -15.81
CA ASP A 80 10.41 4.81 -15.60
C ASP A 80 9.47 5.45 -14.55
N GLY A 81 10.11 6.22 -13.65
CA GLY A 81 9.50 6.92 -12.52
C GLY A 81 8.79 6.03 -11.52
N VAL A 82 9.37 4.89 -11.13
CA VAL A 82 8.97 4.23 -9.89
C VAL A 82 9.92 4.58 -8.76
N SER A 83 9.38 4.76 -7.54
CA SER A 83 10.17 5.04 -6.35
C SER A 83 9.44 4.60 -5.07
N GLN A 84 10.19 4.59 -3.97
CA GLN A 84 9.66 4.42 -2.61
C GLN A 84 9.97 5.69 -1.80
N PRO A 85 9.17 6.77 -1.95
CA PRO A 85 9.50 8.08 -1.41
C PRO A 85 9.44 8.16 0.12
N ALA A 86 8.91 7.11 0.77
CA ALA A 86 8.74 7.03 2.22
C ALA A 86 9.46 5.79 2.79
N PRO A 87 10.76 5.87 3.09
CA PRO A 87 11.48 4.80 3.77
C PRO A 87 10.81 4.45 5.12
N GLY A 88 10.67 3.16 5.44
CA GLY A 88 10.03 2.67 6.66
C GLY A 88 8.50 2.73 6.66
N PHE A 89 7.86 3.13 5.55
CA PHE A 89 6.39 3.20 5.48
C PHE A 89 5.78 1.81 5.55
N GLY A 90 4.93 1.55 6.55
CA GLY A 90 4.30 0.24 6.75
C GLY A 90 5.22 -0.92 7.11
N SER A 91 6.52 -0.69 7.28
CA SER A 91 7.53 -1.74 7.50
C SER A 91 8.20 -1.66 8.87
N SER A 92 7.54 -1.09 9.89
CA SER A 92 8.15 -0.88 11.21
C SER A 92 8.49 -2.16 11.98
N ASP A 93 7.90 -3.30 11.60
CA ASP A 93 8.12 -4.62 12.19
C ASP A 93 8.88 -5.58 11.25
N CYS A 94 9.43 -5.08 10.14
CA CYS A 94 10.22 -5.87 9.20
C CYS A 94 11.42 -5.08 8.63
N GLY A 95 12.28 -5.74 7.86
CA GLY A 95 13.44 -5.10 7.22
C GLY A 95 13.17 -4.48 5.84
N CYS A 96 11.90 -4.39 5.41
CA CYS A 96 11.60 -3.89 4.07
C CYS A 96 11.88 -2.38 3.97
N PRO A 97 12.48 -1.89 2.86
CA PRO A 97 12.72 -0.46 2.67
C PRO A 97 11.45 0.38 2.78
N SER A 98 10.35 -0.11 2.20
CA SER A 98 9.02 0.46 2.32
C SER A 98 7.97 -0.55 1.85
N HIS A 99 6.78 -0.51 2.44
CA HIS A 99 5.58 -1.16 1.90
C HIS A 99 4.73 -0.21 1.05
N LEU A 100 5.25 0.97 0.71
CA LEU A 100 4.62 1.93 -0.18
C LEU A 100 5.43 2.10 -1.45
N VAL A 101 4.81 1.86 -2.60
CA VAL A 101 5.41 2.02 -3.92
C VAL A 101 4.68 3.11 -4.70
N ARG A 102 5.42 4.05 -5.30
CA ARG A 102 4.90 5.13 -6.15
C ARG A 102 5.17 4.82 -7.61
N VAL A 103 4.15 4.83 -8.47
CA VAL A 103 4.29 4.70 -9.92
C VAL A 103 3.74 5.94 -10.65
N ASN A 104 4.11 6.13 -11.91
CA ASN A 104 3.72 7.29 -12.71
C ASN A 104 2.25 7.25 -13.16
N ASN A 105 1.70 6.07 -13.44
CA ASN A 105 0.37 5.96 -14.05
C ASN A 105 -0.38 4.67 -13.68
N ALA A 106 -1.68 4.63 -14.00
CA ALA A 106 -2.56 3.49 -13.72
C ALA A 106 -2.25 2.22 -14.54
N LYS A 107 -1.48 2.30 -15.64
CA LYS A 107 -1.04 1.11 -16.39
C LYS A 107 -0.01 0.34 -15.54
N GLN A 108 0.97 1.03 -14.97
CA GLN A 108 1.97 0.44 -14.07
C GLN A 108 1.33 -0.18 -12.81
N VAL A 109 0.28 0.45 -12.27
CA VAL A 109 -0.49 -0.14 -11.15
C VAL A 109 -1.05 -1.50 -11.55
N ARG A 110 -1.66 -1.61 -12.73
CA ARG A 110 -2.23 -2.88 -13.22
C ARG A 110 -1.15 -3.93 -13.48
N GLU A 111 0.00 -3.53 -14.01
CA GLU A 111 1.13 -4.43 -14.25
C GLU A 111 1.68 -4.99 -12.95
N ILE A 112 1.89 -4.14 -11.92
CA ILE A 112 2.28 -4.59 -10.57
C ILE A 112 1.24 -5.55 -10.02
N LEU A 113 -0.04 -5.19 -9.98
CA LEU A 113 -1.08 -6.07 -9.42
C LEU A 113 -1.18 -7.42 -10.15
N SER A 114 -0.87 -7.46 -11.45
CA SER A 114 -0.90 -8.69 -12.26
C SER A 114 0.34 -9.56 -12.05
N SER A 115 1.46 -8.98 -11.61
CA SER A 115 2.69 -9.73 -11.31
C SER A 115 2.68 -10.38 -9.92
N LEU A 116 1.88 -9.85 -8.97
CA LEU A 116 1.82 -10.38 -7.60
C LEU A 116 1.42 -11.85 -7.57
N ARG A 117 2.12 -12.62 -6.74
CA ARG A 117 1.84 -14.02 -6.43
C ARG A 117 1.83 -14.19 -4.90
N PRO A 118 0.84 -14.91 -4.35
CA PRO A 118 -0.47 -15.22 -4.94
C PRO A 118 -1.22 -13.95 -5.35
N ALA A 119 -2.07 -14.05 -6.38
CA ALA A 119 -2.76 -12.89 -6.93
C ALA A 119 -3.87 -12.40 -5.98
N PRO A 120 -3.90 -11.11 -5.59
CA PRO A 120 -4.95 -10.57 -4.76
C PRO A 120 -6.21 -10.27 -5.60
N ARG A 121 -7.38 -10.27 -4.95
CA ARG A 121 -8.67 -10.01 -5.60
C ARG A 121 -9.15 -8.60 -5.29
N ARG A 122 -9.64 -7.90 -6.32
CA ARG A 122 -10.24 -6.57 -6.14
C ARG A 122 -11.46 -6.67 -5.23
N LEU A 123 -11.51 -5.84 -4.20
CA LEU A 123 -12.68 -5.71 -3.36
C LEU A 123 -13.70 -4.81 -4.07
N ARG A 124 -14.93 -5.31 -4.22
CA ARG A 124 -16.06 -4.47 -4.63
C ARG A 124 -16.57 -3.74 -3.39
N LEU A 125 -16.20 -2.48 -3.25
CA LEU A 125 -16.72 -1.63 -2.19
C LEU A 125 -18.19 -1.35 -2.51
N ARG A 126 -19.08 -1.98 -1.75
CA ARG A 126 -20.49 -1.57 -1.66
C ARG A 126 -20.53 -0.55 -0.54
N PHE A 127 -20.52 0.73 -0.89
CA PHE A 127 -20.92 1.78 0.04
C PHE A 127 -22.43 1.92 -0.02
#